data_AF-A0A4U9H957-F1
#
_entry.id   AF-A0A4U9H957-F1
#
_cell.length_a   1.000
_cell.length_b   1.000
_cell.length_c   1.000
_cell.angle_alpha   90.00
_cell.angle_beta   90.00
_cell.angle_gamma   90.00
#
_symmetry.space_group_name_H-M   'P 1'
#
loop_
_entity.id
_entity.type
_entity.pdbx_description
1 polymer ?
#
loop_
_entity_poly.entity_id
_entity_poly.type
_entity_poly.pdbx_seq_one_letter_code
_entity_poly.pdbx_strand_id
1 'polypeptide(L)'
;MQPAVDMAKKVGEKVSDAPKPAPQPEEKPLGETLKELFAKPLLPDLPEVRLPLDITVKEIRGEQLRLTGDTDVLITSLLLKASTRDQHIQLDNFDVRSPQGTLFAHGQATLKDNWPVQMVANSTLNIDPLKGEKVKLNIGGGLREALNVALNLSGPVGAQLDLQTQLAEAGLPLSLTLQSKRLKWPLTGASQYQVNDLRLRFNGKATDYTLSTRADIKGQDLPPALLTLDGKGNVEQFRLNRLRLAALQGNTDLTALVDWSKAISWTSQLTLSGINTAKQWPEWPAKLNGKITTRGSLYGGSWQLQVPTLQLDAT
;
A
#
# COMPACT_ATOMS: atom_id res chain seq x y z
N MET A 1 -23.44 67.02 4.56
CA MET A 1 -23.15 66.22 5.77
C MET A 1 -24.31 65.26 5.98
N GLN A 2 -24.06 63.95 5.92
CA GLN A 2 -24.99 62.91 6.39
C GLN A 2 -25.19 63.02 7.92
N PRO A 3 -26.21 62.39 8.55
CA PRO A 3 -26.92 61.19 8.10
C PRO A 3 -28.46 61.19 8.22
N ALA A 4 -29.09 60.36 7.39
CA ALA A 4 -30.42 59.81 7.62
C ALA A 4 -30.27 58.52 8.44
N VAL A 5 -30.78 58.55 9.67
CA VAL A 5 -31.08 57.38 10.50
C VAL A 5 -32.57 57.08 10.28
N ASP A 6 -32.96 55.83 10.50
CA ASP A 6 -34.34 55.30 10.47
C ASP A 6 -34.91 54.91 9.09
N MET A 7 -34.49 53.74 8.60
CA MET A 7 -35.39 52.74 8.01
C MET A 7 -34.76 51.34 8.13
N ALA A 8 -34.87 50.70 9.29
CA ALA A 8 -34.53 49.29 9.43
C ALA A 8 -35.34 48.64 10.56
N LYS A 9 -36.66 48.55 10.39
CA LYS A 9 -37.52 47.72 11.25
C LYS A 9 -38.70 47.16 10.46
N LYS A 10 -38.51 45.97 9.89
CA LYS A 10 -39.49 44.89 9.65
C LYS A 10 -39.00 43.98 8.53
N VAL A 11 -38.20 42.98 8.88
CA VAL A 11 -38.24 41.68 8.20
C VAL A 11 -38.22 40.65 9.32
N GLY A 12 -39.40 40.35 9.82
CA GLY A 12 -39.62 39.25 10.76
C GLY A 12 -39.68 37.94 10.00
N GLU A 13 -38.92 36.97 10.51
CA GLU A 13 -39.24 35.54 10.57
C GLU A 13 -39.84 34.88 9.33
N LYS A 14 -38.98 34.15 8.62
CA LYS A 14 -39.24 32.78 8.16
C LYS A 14 -37.90 32.12 7.82
N VAL A 15 -37.18 31.70 8.85
CA VAL A 15 -36.08 30.75 8.68
C VAL A 15 -36.73 29.41 8.39
N SER A 16 -36.52 28.95 7.16
CA SER A 16 -36.88 27.63 6.66
C SER A 16 -36.33 26.55 7.58
N ASP A 17 -37.21 25.77 8.20
CA ASP A 17 -36.90 24.46 8.79
C ASP A 17 -36.43 23.53 7.66
N ALA A 18 -35.12 23.53 7.41
CA ALA A 18 -34.51 22.50 6.60
C ALA A 18 -34.55 21.19 7.42
N PRO A 19 -35.09 20.08 6.88
CA PRO A 19 -35.07 18.81 7.57
C PRO A 19 -33.62 18.45 7.94
N LYS A 20 -33.37 18.13 9.22
CA LYS A 20 -32.13 17.49 9.65
C LYS A 20 -31.85 16.31 8.69
N PRO A 21 -30.63 16.19 8.15
CA PRO A 21 -30.25 14.98 7.41
C PRO A 21 -30.60 13.77 8.27
N ALA A 22 -31.25 12.77 7.65
CA ALA A 22 -31.48 11.50 8.30
C ALA A 22 -30.16 10.97 8.90
N PRO A 23 -30.17 10.31 10.07
CA PRO A 23 -28.97 9.68 10.59
C PRO A 23 -28.40 8.78 9.50
N GLN A 24 -27.17 9.06 9.05
CA GLN A 24 -26.46 8.10 8.21
C GLN A 24 -26.42 6.77 8.97
N PRO A 25 -26.62 5.63 8.28
CA PRO A 25 -26.46 4.32 8.92
C PRO A 25 -25.12 4.32 9.64
N GLU A 26 -25.09 3.91 10.91
CA GLU A 26 -23.84 3.74 11.65
C GLU A 26 -22.96 2.78 10.84
N GLU A 27 -21.93 3.31 10.17
CA GLU A 27 -20.95 2.48 9.46
C GLU A 27 -20.29 1.58 10.50
N LYS A 28 -20.29 0.26 10.23
CA LYS A 28 -19.66 -0.71 11.12
C LYS A 28 -18.21 -0.27 11.39
N PRO A 29 -17.72 -0.39 12.65
CA PRO A 29 -16.32 -0.14 12.95
C PRO A 29 -15.37 -0.86 12.01
N LEU A 30 -14.24 -0.20 11.69
CA LEU A 30 -13.20 -0.79 10.85
C LEU A 30 -12.71 -2.12 11.45
N GLY A 31 -12.50 -2.17 12.77
CA GLY A 31 -12.05 -3.38 13.46
C GLY A 31 -13.03 -4.54 13.30
N GLU A 32 -14.33 -4.29 13.44
CA GLU A 32 -15.36 -5.31 13.22
C GLU A 32 -15.41 -5.77 11.76
N THR A 33 -15.32 -4.83 10.82
CA THR A 33 -15.31 -5.12 9.38
C THR A 33 -14.12 -6.00 8.99
N LEU A 34 -12.91 -5.66 9.48
CA LEU A 34 -11.70 -6.46 9.24
C LEU A 34 -11.77 -7.82 9.93
N LYS A 35 -12.32 -7.88 11.14
CA LYS A 35 -12.53 -9.13 11.86
C LYS A 35 -13.49 -10.07 11.12
N GLU A 36 -14.60 -9.55 10.61
CA GLU A 36 -15.54 -10.30 9.77
C GLU A 36 -14.85 -10.79 8.47
N LEU A 37 -14.10 -9.90 7.80
CA LEU A 37 -13.39 -10.23 6.55
C LEU A 37 -12.38 -11.37 6.73
N PHE A 38 -11.58 -11.32 7.80
CA PHE A 38 -10.53 -12.29 8.05
C PHE A 38 -10.95 -13.48 8.92
N ALA A 39 -12.20 -13.53 9.40
CA ALA A 39 -12.76 -14.69 10.10
C ALA A 39 -12.94 -15.90 9.19
N LYS A 40 -13.01 -15.69 7.87
CA LYS A 40 -13.11 -16.73 6.86
C LYS A 40 -11.95 -16.62 5.87
N PRO A 41 -11.63 -17.71 5.15
CA PRO A 41 -10.69 -17.65 4.03
C PRO A 41 -11.08 -16.59 2.99
N LEU A 42 -10.09 -15.89 2.44
CA LEU A 42 -10.32 -14.94 1.32
C LEU A 42 -10.55 -15.68 0.00
N LEU A 43 -10.05 -16.89 -0.12
CA LEU A 43 -10.41 -17.83 -1.17
C LEU A 43 -11.28 -18.94 -0.57
N PRO A 44 -12.61 -18.88 -0.74
CA PRO A 44 -13.50 -19.94 -0.28
C PRO A 44 -13.27 -21.22 -1.09
N ASP A 45 -13.95 -22.30 -0.69
CA ASP A 45 -13.92 -23.55 -1.42
C ASP A 45 -14.34 -23.34 -2.88
N LEU A 46 -13.42 -23.66 -3.79
CA LEU A 46 -13.67 -23.62 -5.22
C LEU A 46 -14.38 -24.92 -5.64
N PRO A 47 -15.41 -24.84 -6.50
CA PRO A 47 -16.03 -26.05 -7.02
C PRO A 47 -15.00 -26.88 -7.82
N GLU A 48 -15.21 -28.19 -7.89
CA GLU A 48 -14.50 -28.99 -8.89
C GLU A 48 -14.92 -28.50 -10.29
N VAL A 49 -14.00 -27.83 -10.99
CA VAL A 49 -14.25 -27.38 -12.36
C VAL A 49 -13.85 -28.50 -13.30
N ARG A 50 -14.84 -29.16 -13.89
CA ARG A 50 -14.63 -30.09 -15.00
C ARG A 50 -14.91 -29.36 -16.30
N LEU A 51 -13.90 -29.21 -17.13
CA LEU A 51 -14.10 -28.65 -18.45
C LEU A 51 -14.81 -29.72 -19.30
N PRO A 52 -15.95 -29.39 -19.94
CA PRO A 52 -16.75 -30.39 -20.67
C PRO A 52 -16.10 -30.85 -21.97
N LEU A 53 -15.08 -30.14 -22.44
CA LEU A 53 -14.44 -30.31 -23.74
C LEU A 53 -12.95 -29.99 -23.62
N ASP A 54 -12.12 -30.74 -24.32
CA ASP A 54 -10.73 -30.37 -24.57
C ASP A 54 -10.69 -29.26 -25.63
N ILE A 55 -10.03 -28.14 -25.34
CA ILE A 55 -9.92 -27.00 -26.24
C ILE A 55 -8.44 -26.83 -26.61
N THR A 56 -8.12 -26.78 -27.90
CA THR A 56 -6.79 -26.40 -28.37
C THR A 56 -6.89 -25.14 -29.20
N VAL A 57 -6.42 -24.02 -28.63
CA VAL A 57 -6.27 -22.75 -29.30
C VAL A 57 -4.90 -22.72 -29.97
N LYS A 58 -4.83 -23.17 -31.24
CA LYS A 58 -3.59 -23.15 -32.02
C LYS A 58 -3.02 -21.75 -32.16
N GLU A 59 -3.91 -20.79 -32.44
CA GLU A 59 -3.59 -19.37 -32.57
C GLU A 59 -4.88 -18.55 -32.56
N ILE A 60 -4.97 -17.57 -31.65
CA ILE A 60 -5.86 -16.41 -31.76
C ILE A 60 -4.97 -15.20 -31.98
N ARG A 61 -5.21 -14.47 -33.07
CA ARG A 61 -4.50 -13.24 -33.41
C ARG A 61 -5.48 -12.09 -33.49
N GLY A 62 -5.14 -10.97 -32.86
CA GLY A 62 -5.83 -9.71 -33.01
C GLY A 62 -4.85 -8.62 -33.38
N GLU A 63 -5.28 -7.70 -34.24
CA GLU A 63 -4.49 -6.56 -34.67
C GLU A 63 -5.34 -5.30 -34.50
N GLN A 64 -4.71 -4.21 -34.04
CA GLN A 64 -5.36 -2.91 -33.83
C GLN A 64 -6.67 -2.98 -33.01
N LEU A 65 -6.67 -3.79 -31.95
CA LEU A 65 -7.83 -3.90 -31.06
C LEU A 65 -7.92 -2.64 -30.19
N ARG A 66 -9.10 -2.03 -30.12
CA ARG A 66 -9.36 -0.87 -29.27
C ARG A 66 -10.23 -1.30 -28.09
N LEU A 67 -9.67 -1.24 -26.90
CA LEU A 67 -10.41 -1.46 -25.66
C LEU A 67 -10.98 -0.13 -25.18
N THR A 68 -12.29 0.06 -25.34
CA THR A 68 -13.01 1.26 -24.90
C THR A 68 -13.64 0.99 -23.53
N GLY A 69 -13.14 1.66 -22.49
CA GLY A 69 -13.69 1.67 -21.13
C GLY A 69 -13.29 2.96 -20.43
N ASP A 70 -12.97 2.89 -19.13
CA ASP A 70 -12.48 4.06 -18.38
C ASP A 70 -11.13 4.58 -18.91
N THR A 71 -10.38 3.73 -19.60
CA THR A 71 -9.17 4.09 -20.32
C THR A 71 -9.24 3.49 -21.71
N ASP A 72 -8.98 4.30 -22.73
CA ASP A 72 -8.90 3.85 -24.11
C ASP A 72 -7.51 3.25 -24.36
N VAL A 73 -7.47 1.93 -24.59
CA VAL A 73 -6.23 1.19 -24.80
C VAL A 73 -6.20 0.63 -26.21
N LEU A 74 -5.20 1.04 -26.98
CA LEU A 74 -4.91 0.48 -28.29
C LEU A 74 -3.93 -0.69 -28.17
N ILE A 75 -4.36 -1.88 -28.53
CA ILE A 75 -3.53 -3.08 -28.65
C ILE A 75 -3.13 -3.21 -30.13
N THR A 76 -1.85 -2.99 -30.42
CA THR A 76 -1.30 -3.10 -31.77
C THR A 76 -1.32 -4.54 -32.26
N SER A 77 -0.95 -5.50 -31.39
CA SER A 77 -1.00 -6.93 -31.69
C SER A 77 -1.29 -7.75 -30.44
N LEU A 78 -2.12 -8.78 -30.59
CA LEU A 78 -2.40 -9.81 -29.59
C LEU A 78 -2.18 -11.17 -30.23
N LEU A 79 -1.47 -12.05 -29.52
CA LEU A 79 -1.30 -13.46 -29.86
C LEU A 79 -1.60 -14.32 -28.62
N LEU A 80 -2.52 -15.27 -28.77
CA LEU A 80 -2.86 -16.25 -27.75
C LEU A 80 -2.72 -17.67 -28.31
N LYS A 81 -1.96 -18.50 -27.59
CA LYS A 81 -1.88 -19.95 -27.78
C LYS A 81 -2.06 -20.61 -26.43
N ALA A 82 -3.08 -21.45 -26.35
CA ALA A 82 -3.45 -22.12 -25.12
C ALA A 82 -4.10 -23.45 -25.42
N SER A 83 -4.09 -24.35 -24.45
CA SER A 83 -4.84 -25.59 -24.51
C SER A 83 -5.42 -25.94 -23.16
N THR A 84 -6.51 -26.69 -23.19
CA THR A 84 -7.12 -27.29 -22.02
C THR A 84 -7.34 -28.76 -22.32
N ARG A 85 -6.85 -29.64 -21.45
CA ARG A 85 -7.15 -31.06 -21.49
C ARG A 85 -7.53 -31.51 -20.10
N ASP A 86 -8.68 -32.18 -19.99
CA ASP A 86 -9.28 -32.53 -18.69
C ASP A 86 -9.45 -31.30 -17.78
N GLN A 87 -8.62 -31.18 -16.74
CA GLN A 87 -8.59 -30.07 -15.79
C GLN A 87 -7.25 -29.32 -15.84
N HIS A 88 -6.43 -29.57 -16.85
CA HIS A 88 -5.15 -28.91 -17.03
C HIS A 88 -5.27 -27.83 -18.10
N ILE A 89 -4.99 -26.59 -17.72
CA ILE A 89 -4.86 -25.44 -18.60
C ILE A 89 -3.38 -25.18 -18.84
N GLN A 90 -3.00 -25.11 -20.11
CA GLN A 90 -1.67 -24.74 -20.55
C GLN A 90 -1.77 -23.42 -21.34
N LEU A 91 -1.00 -22.42 -20.93
CA LEU A 91 -0.82 -21.16 -21.64
C LEU A 91 0.59 -21.15 -22.24
N ASP A 92 0.68 -21.51 -23.52
CA ASP A 92 1.97 -21.58 -24.22
C ASP A 92 2.49 -20.19 -24.58
N ASN A 93 1.58 -19.29 -24.95
CA ASN A 93 1.94 -17.93 -25.33
C ASN A 93 0.75 -16.98 -25.16
N PHE A 94 0.97 -15.89 -24.43
CA PHE A 94 0.14 -14.70 -24.45
C PHE A 94 1.04 -13.48 -24.67
N ASP A 95 1.09 -12.96 -25.90
CA ASP A 95 1.88 -11.78 -26.28
C ASP A 95 0.92 -10.64 -26.63
N VAL A 96 1.04 -9.54 -25.92
CA VAL A 96 0.27 -8.30 -26.14
C VAL A 96 1.25 -7.16 -26.34
N ARG A 97 1.05 -6.38 -27.40
CA ARG A 97 1.84 -5.19 -27.71
C ARG A 97 0.94 -3.99 -27.86
N SER A 98 1.30 -2.90 -27.22
CA SER A 98 0.62 -1.62 -27.30
C SER A 98 1.65 -0.47 -27.33
N PRO A 99 1.23 0.76 -27.69
CA PRO A 99 2.09 1.93 -27.54
C PRO A 99 2.56 2.15 -26.10
N GLN A 100 1.77 1.73 -25.11
CA GLN A 100 2.04 1.86 -23.68
C GLN A 100 2.99 0.79 -23.14
N GLY A 101 3.28 -0.26 -23.90
CA GLY A 101 4.19 -1.32 -23.47
C GLY A 101 3.93 -2.68 -24.09
N THR A 102 4.61 -3.68 -23.56
CA THR A 102 4.45 -5.08 -23.94
C THR A 102 4.10 -5.94 -22.75
N LEU A 103 3.43 -7.07 -22.98
CA LEU A 103 3.18 -8.11 -22.01
C LEU A 103 3.38 -9.46 -22.70
N PHE A 104 4.21 -10.30 -22.11
CA PHE A 104 4.38 -11.70 -22.48
C PHE A 104 4.10 -12.56 -21.27
N ALA A 105 3.17 -13.50 -21.37
CA ALA A 105 2.87 -14.44 -20.31
C ALA A 105 2.80 -15.88 -20.82
N HIS A 106 3.20 -16.81 -19.97
CA HIS A 106 3.05 -18.24 -20.18
C HIS A 106 2.92 -18.93 -18.83
N GLY A 107 2.36 -20.14 -18.82
CA GLY A 107 2.11 -20.85 -17.58
C GLY A 107 1.17 -22.02 -17.72
N GLN A 108 0.80 -22.57 -16.58
CA GLN A 108 -0.12 -23.70 -16.47
C GLN A 108 -0.92 -23.62 -15.17
N ALA A 109 -2.10 -24.21 -15.19
CA ALA A 109 -2.93 -24.37 -14.02
C ALA A 109 -3.62 -25.73 -14.07
N THR A 110 -3.76 -26.38 -12.91
CA THR A 110 -4.56 -27.60 -12.77
C THR A 110 -5.77 -27.28 -11.92
N LEU A 111 -6.98 -27.35 -12.47
CA LEU A 111 -8.26 -27.02 -11.84
C LEU A 111 -8.79 -28.15 -10.93
N LYS A 112 -7.88 -28.78 -10.19
CA LYS A 112 -8.14 -29.92 -9.31
C LYS A 112 -7.32 -29.76 -8.03
N ASP A 113 -7.75 -30.45 -6.97
CA ASP A 113 -7.05 -30.53 -5.70
C ASP A 113 -6.82 -29.11 -5.13
N ASN A 114 -5.56 -28.72 -4.89
CA ASN A 114 -5.20 -27.41 -4.33
C ASN A 114 -5.06 -26.30 -5.38
N TRP A 115 -5.50 -26.56 -6.61
CA TRP A 115 -5.34 -25.68 -7.76
C TRP A 115 -3.87 -25.26 -8.00
N PRO A 116 -2.97 -26.20 -8.32
CA PRO A 116 -1.60 -25.89 -8.68
C PRO A 116 -1.54 -24.91 -9.84
N VAL A 117 -0.83 -23.80 -9.67
CA VAL A 117 -0.60 -22.77 -10.68
C VAL A 117 0.90 -22.51 -10.84
N GLN A 118 1.30 -22.23 -12.06
CA GLN A 118 2.61 -21.69 -12.39
C GLN A 118 2.46 -20.69 -13.52
N MET A 119 2.83 -19.44 -13.30
CA MET A 119 2.72 -18.38 -14.30
C MET A 119 3.98 -17.54 -14.28
N VAL A 120 4.49 -17.21 -15.46
CA VAL A 120 5.53 -16.20 -15.63
C VAL A 120 4.97 -15.14 -16.56
N ALA A 121 5.01 -13.89 -16.12
CA ALA A 121 4.62 -12.73 -16.92
C ALA A 121 5.77 -11.72 -16.94
N ASN A 122 6.14 -11.27 -18.13
CA ASN A 122 7.14 -10.24 -18.36
C ASN A 122 6.47 -9.07 -19.08
N SER A 123 6.73 -7.85 -18.62
CA SER A 123 6.20 -6.65 -19.26
C SER A 123 7.28 -5.58 -19.35
N THR A 124 7.25 -4.79 -20.41
CA THR A 124 8.05 -3.56 -20.52
C THR A 124 7.10 -2.39 -20.69
N LEU A 125 7.17 -1.41 -19.79
CA LEU A 125 6.32 -0.23 -19.82
C LEU A 125 6.93 0.85 -20.73
N ASN A 126 6.08 1.52 -21.49
CA ASN A 126 6.40 2.67 -22.34
C ASN A 126 5.44 3.83 -22.03
N ILE A 127 5.26 4.09 -20.74
CA ILE A 127 4.42 5.19 -20.22
C ILE A 127 5.25 6.03 -19.27
N ASP A 128 5.24 7.34 -19.42
CA ASP A 128 5.90 8.23 -18.48
C ASP A 128 5.17 8.22 -17.12
N PRO A 129 5.90 8.32 -15.99
CA PRO A 129 7.35 8.42 -15.84
C PRO A 129 8.09 7.06 -15.76
N LEU A 130 7.42 5.95 -16.06
CA LEU A 130 7.93 4.58 -15.97
C LEU A 130 8.45 4.04 -17.32
N LYS A 131 8.74 4.91 -18.27
CA LYS A 131 9.18 4.51 -19.60
C LYS A 131 10.48 3.71 -19.50
N GLY A 132 10.47 2.49 -20.07
CA GLY A 132 11.57 1.54 -20.01
C GLY A 132 11.57 0.63 -18.76
N GLU A 133 10.60 0.77 -17.86
CA GLU A 133 10.45 -0.12 -16.70
C GLU A 133 10.14 -1.55 -17.14
N LYS A 134 10.88 -2.52 -16.61
CA LYS A 134 10.69 -3.94 -16.88
C LYS A 134 10.13 -4.63 -15.65
N VAL A 135 9.01 -5.29 -15.84
CA VAL A 135 8.29 -6.05 -14.82
C VAL A 135 8.46 -7.53 -15.11
N LYS A 136 8.93 -8.31 -14.13
CA LYS A 136 8.93 -9.77 -14.18
C LYS A 136 8.17 -10.32 -12.98
N LEU A 137 7.03 -10.93 -13.23
CA LEU A 137 6.16 -11.57 -12.26
C LEU A 137 6.25 -13.08 -12.41
N ASN A 138 6.47 -13.78 -11.31
CA ASN A 138 6.38 -15.25 -11.24
C ASN A 138 5.37 -15.59 -10.16
N ILE A 139 4.43 -16.46 -10.48
CA ILE A 139 3.44 -17.00 -9.55
C ILE A 139 3.61 -18.52 -9.57
N GLY A 140 3.58 -19.15 -8.40
CA GLY A 140 3.75 -20.59 -8.29
C GLY A 140 3.14 -21.16 -7.00
N GLY A 141 2.78 -22.43 -7.02
CA GLY A 141 2.26 -23.15 -5.85
C GLY A 141 0.78 -23.49 -5.98
N GLY A 142 0.10 -23.75 -4.87
CA GLY A 142 -1.32 -24.09 -4.85
C GLY A 142 -2.16 -22.87 -4.48
N LEU A 143 -3.14 -22.51 -5.31
CA LEU A 143 -4.03 -21.38 -5.03
C LEU A 143 -4.82 -21.58 -3.72
N ARG A 144 -5.14 -22.84 -3.38
CA ARG A 144 -5.79 -23.24 -2.12
C ARG A 144 -4.80 -23.74 -1.05
N GLU A 145 -3.50 -23.65 -1.29
CA GLU A 145 -2.44 -24.02 -0.35
C GLU A 145 -1.47 -22.84 -0.25
N ALA A 146 -0.16 -23.06 -0.38
CA ALA A 146 0.84 -22.01 -0.42
C ALA A 146 0.98 -21.44 -1.84
N LEU A 147 0.64 -20.17 -1.99
CA LEU A 147 0.87 -19.37 -3.19
C LEU A 147 2.13 -18.51 -3.00
N ASN A 148 3.05 -18.62 -3.94
CA ASN A 148 4.28 -17.83 -4.00
C ASN A 148 4.19 -16.84 -5.15
N VAL A 149 4.50 -15.58 -4.90
CA VAL A 149 4.52 -14.51 -5.89
C VAL A 149 5.85 -13.77 -5.77
N ALA A 150 6.61 -13.73 -6.85
CA ALA A 150 7.88 -13.01 -6.95
C ALA A 150 7.80 -11.98 -8.07
N LEU A 151 7.85 -10.70 -7.70
CA LEU A 151 7.83 -9.55 -8.60
C LEU A 151 9.21 -8.88 -8.60
N ASN A 152 9.79 -8.72 -9.78
CA ASN A 152 11.04 -8.02 -10.00
C ASN A 152 10.80 -6.83 -10.93
N LEU A 153 11.19 -5.65 -10.48
CA LEU A 153 11.14 -4.39 -11.21
C LEU A 153 12.57 -3.95 -11.54
N SER A 154 12.81 -3.53 -12.77
CA SER A 154 14.11 -3.05 -13.22
C SER A 154 13.95 -1.96 -14.29
N GLY A 155 14.53 -0.80 -14.04
CA GLY A 155 14.35 0.38 -14.86
C GLY A 155 14.35 1.64 -13.98
N PRO A 156 13.47 2.63 -14.26
CA PRO A 156 13.25 3.78 -13.38
C PRO A 156 13.00 3.41 -11.91
N VAL A 157 12.35 2.28 -11.64
CA VAL A 157 12.06 1.74 -10.31
C VAL A 157 12.71 0.36 -10.17
N GLY A 158 13.80 0.27 -9.41
CA GLY A 158 14.40 -1.01 -9.05
C GLY A 158 13.82 -1.54 -7.75
N ALA A 159 13.08 -2.64 -7.77
CA ALA A 159 12.55 -3.27 -6.57
C ALA A 159 12.32 -4.77 -6.76
N GLN A 160 12.35 -5.53 -5.67
CA GLN A 160 11.97 -6.93 -5.64
C GLN A 160 10.98 -7.14 -4.50
N LEU A 161 9.88 -7.83 -4.80
CA LEU A 161 8.85 -8.23 -3.87
C LEU A 161 8.73 -9.76 -3.92
N ASP A 162 8.92 -10.39 -2.77
CA ASP A 162 8.66 -11.81 -2.55
C ASP A 162 7.51 -11.95 -1.57
N LEU A 163 6.49 -12.70 -1.97
CA LEU A 163 5.24 -12.88 -1.24
C LEU A 163 4.91 -14.37 -1.18
N GLN A 164 4.61 -14.87 0.01
CA GLN A 164 4.02 -16.18 0.21
C GLN A 164 2.73 -16.01 1.01
N THR A 165 1.66 -16.65 0.56
CA THR A 165 0.36 -16.56 1.23
C THR A 165 -0.47 -17.83 1.09
N GLN A 166 -1.43 -18.01 2.00
CA GLN A 166 -2.42 -19.07 1.96
C GLN A 166 -3.81 -18.46 1.90
N LEU A 167 -4.34 -18.28 0.68
CA LEU A 167 -5.61 -17.57 0.47
C LEU A 167 -6.82 -18.34 1.05
N ALA A 168 -6.71 -19.66 1.09
CA ALA A 168 -7.73 -20.57 1.62
C ALA A 168 -7.67 -20.75 3.15
N GLU A 169 -6.76 -20.05 3.85
CA GLU A 169 -6.72 -20.05 5.31
C GLU A 169 -7.36 -18.78 5.90
N ALA A 170 -8.14 -18.96 6.97
CA ALA A 170 -8.64 -17.84 7.76
C ALA A 170 -7.48 -17.02 8.34
N GLY A 171 -7.67 -15.71 8.43
CA GLY A 171 -6.64 -14.77 8.86
C GLY A 171 -5.61 -14.43 7.78
N LEU A 172 -5.64 -15.00 6.57
CA LEU A 172 -4.68 -14.75 5.49
C LEU A 172 -3.20 -14.81 5.96
N PRO A 173 -2.66 -16.01 6.22
CA PRO A 173 -1.24 -16.19 6.45
C PRO A 173 -0.44 -15.56 5.30
N LEU A 174 0.52 -14.70 5.66
CA LEU A 174 1.25 -13.87 4.73
C LEU A 174 2.69 -13.68 5.21
N SER A 175 3.65 -13.94 4.33
CA SER A 175 5.04 -13.53 4.46
C SER A 175 5.39 -12.68 3.25
N LEU A 176 5.78 -11.44 3.47
CA LEU A 176 6.11 -10.46 2.44
C LEU A 176 7.49 -9.89 2.73
N THR A 177 8.36 -9.86 1.72
CA THR A 177 9.61 -9.10 1.74
C THR A 177 9.65 -8.18 0.52
N LEU A 178 9.70 -6.88 0.76
CA LEU A 178 9.92 -5.87 -0.27
C LEU A 178 11.31 -5.28 -0.07
N GLN A 179 12.11 -5.27 -1.13
CA GLN A 179 13.45 -4.71 -1.10
C GLN A 179 13.75 -3.83 -2.30
N SER A 180 14.52 -2.77 -2.07
CA SER A 180 15.06 -1.93 -3.13
C SER A 180 16.43 -1.40 -2.73
N LYS A 181 17.40 -1.49 -3.64
CA LYS A 181 18.72 -0.88 -3.45
C LYS A 181 18.66 0.65 -3.48
N ARG A 182 17.77 1.20 -4.31
CA ARG A 182 17.64 2.64 -4.53
C ARG A 182 16.29 2.96 -5.15
N LEU A 183 15.51 3.76 -4.44
CA LEU A 183 14.33 4.45 -4.94
C LEU A 183 14.61 5.94 -4.95
N LYS A 184 14.14 6.62 -5.99
CA LYS A 184 14.26 8.07 -6.12
C LYS A 184 12.90 8.67 -6.44
N TRP A 185 12.69 9.90 -5.99
CA TRP A 185 11.53 10.69 -6.35
C TRP A 185 11.96 12.15 -6.59
N PRO A 186 11.46 12.83 -7.64
CA PRO A 186 10.70 12.29 -8.77
C PRO A 186 11.46 11.21 -9.56
N LEU A 187 10.73 10.36 -10.29
CA LEU A 187 11.32 9.26 -11.07
C LEU A 187 12.12 9.77 -12.28
N THR A 188 11.70 10.89 -12.84
CA THR A 188 12.33 11.61 -13.94
C THR A 188 12.85 12.97 -13.48
N GLY A 189 13.91 13.46 -14.11
CA GLY A 189 14.53 14.74 -13.72
C GLY A 189 15.41 14.67 -12.47
N ALA A 190 15.54 15.79 -11.76
CA ALA A 190 16.40 15.92 -10.59
C ALA A 190 15.78 15.22 -9.37
N SER A 191 16.52 14.30 -8.76
CA SER A 191 16.08 13.56 -7.57
C SER A 191 15.99 14.50 -6.38
N GLN A 192 14.80 14.61 -5.77
CA GLN A 192 14.56 15.40 -4.56
C GLN A 192 14.59 14.54 -3.30
N TYR A 193 14.16 13.28 -3.42
CA TYR A 193 14.12 12.32 -2.33
C TYR A 193 14.73 11.02 -2.81
N GLN A 194 15.44 10.34 -1.92
CA GLN A 194 16.07 9.08 -2.20
C GLN A 194 15.98 8.17 -0.98
N VAL A 195 15.62 6.92 -1.24
CA VAL A 195 15.65 5.83 -0.26
C VAL A 195 16.64 4.81 -0.78
N ASN A 196 17.66 4.49 0.01
CA ASN A 196 18.60 3.41 -0.28
C ASN A 196 18.37 2.25 0.68
N ASP A 197 18.73 1.06 0.21
CA ASP A 197 18.74 -0.18 1.00
C ASP A 197 17.44 -0.40 1.78
N LEU A 198 16.31 -0.09 1.12
CA LEU A 198 14.98 -0.35 1.63
C LEU A 198 14.83 -1.86 1.78
N ARG A 199 14.45 -2.28 2.99
CA ARG A 199 13.97 -3.62 3.27
C ARG A 199 12.77 -3.51 4.19
N LEU A 200 11.62 -3.94 3.70
CA LEU A 200 10.38 -4.09 4.45
C LEU A 200 10.04 -5.57 4.54
N ARG A 201 9.69 -6.04 5.73
CA ARG A 201 9.19 -7.40 5.96
C ARG A 201 7.89 -7.34 6.74
N PHE A 202 6.90 -8.07 6.26
CA PHE A 202 5.64 -8.34 6.96
C PHE A 202 5.50 -9.85 7.12
N ASN A 203 5.14 -10.32 8.30
CA ASN A 203 4.98 -11.76 8.55
C ASN A 203 3.90 -12.04 9.59
N GLY A 204 2.99 -12.97 9.29
CA GLY A 204 1.97 -13.45 10.22
C GLY A 204 0.60 -13.59 9.56
N LYS A 205 -0.46 -13.56 10.38
CA LYS A 205 -1.85 -13.51 9.95
C LYS A 205 -2.40 -12.10 10.20
N ALA A 206 -3.50 -11.71 9.56
CA ALA A 206 -4.21 -10.47 9.83
C ALA A 206 -4.58 -10.32 11.32
N THR A 207 -4.75 -11.43 12.06
CA THR A 207 -5.05 -11.45 13.50
C THR A 207 -3.82 -11.37 14.41
N ASP A 208 -2.62 -11.59 13.87
CA ASP A 208 -1.34 -11.44 14.57
C ASP A 208 -0.20 -11.38 13.55
N TYR A 209 0.31 -10.17 13.31
CA TYR A 209 1.40 -9.94 12.37
C TYR A 209 2.49 -9.06 12.95
N THR A 210 3.66 -9.18 12.34
CA THR A 210 4.85 -8.35 12.60
C THR A 210 5.21 -7.57 11.36
N LEU A 211 5.67 -6.35 11.56
CA LEU A 211 6.18 -5.45 10.53
C LEU A 211 7.57 -4.97 10.93
N SER A 212 8.52 -5.02 10.00
CA SER A 212 9.84 -4.41 10.19
C SER A 212 10.28 -3.69 8.93
N THR A 213 10.91 -2.53 9.09
CA THR A 213 11.46 -1.75 7.97
C THR A 213 12.83 -1.21 8.33
N ARG A 214 13.75 -1.23 7.37
CA ARG A 214 15.01 -0.51 7.40
C ARG A 214 15.19 0.23 6.09
N ALA A 215 15.68 1.46 6.16
CA ALA A 215 15.96 2.27 4.98
C ALA A 215 16.93 3.41 5.31
N ASP A 216 17.78 3.76 4.34
CA ASP A 216 18.59 4.98 4.40
C ASP A 216 17.90 6.06 3.57
N ILE A 217 17.40 7.09 4.23
CA ILE A 217 16.61 8.16 3.59
C ILE A 217 17.44 9.43 3.50
N LYS A 218 17.28 10.18 2.41
CA LYS A 218 17.82 11.54 2.25
C LYS A 218 16.96 12.33 1.28
N GLY A 219 17.02 13.64 1.35
CA GLY A 219 16.33 14.50 0.40
C GLY A 219 16.84 15.94 0.42
N GLN A 220 16.22 16.79 -0.40
CA GLN A 220 16.59 18.19 -0.56
C GLN A 220 16.59 18.95 0.78
N ASP A 221 15.56 18.73 1.60
CA ASP A 221 15.40 19.36 2.93
C ASP A 221 15.49 18.34 4.08
N LEU A 222 15.90 17.11 3.76
CA LEU A 222 15.98 16.02 4.73
C LEU A 222 17.44 15.55 4.84
N PRO A 223 18.10 15.75 6.01
CA PRO A 223 19.43 15.23 6.20
C PRO A 223 19.44 13.71 6.04
N PRO A 224 20.57 13.11 5.62
CA PRO A 224 20.72 11.67 5.59
C PRO A 224 20.36 11.07 6.95
N ALA A 225 19.43 10.12 6.94
CA ALA A 225 18.92 9.49 8.14
C ALA A 225 18.80 7.98 7.92
N LEU A 226 19.17 7.21 8.94
CA LEU A 226 18.87 5.79 8.99
C LEU A 226 17.52 5.60 9.68
N LEU A 227 16.54 5.08 8.94
CA LEU A 227 15.24 4.66 9.42
C LEU A 227 15.28 3.18 9.83
N THR A 228 14.81 2.91 11.04
CA THR A 228 14.46 1.56 11.50
C THR A 228 13.08 1.57 12.14
N LEU A 229 12.27 0.57 11.83
CA LEU A 229 10.91 0.43 12.35
C LEU A 229 10.66 -1.03 12.70
N ASP A 230 10.03 -1.27 13.85
CA ASP A 230 9.43 -2.55 14.20
C ASP A 230 8.10 -2.36 14.92
N GLY A 231 7.14 -3.22 14.59
CA GLY A 231 5.81 -3.18 15.15
C GLY A 231 5.07 -4.50 14.96
N LYS A 232 3.94 -4.60 15.65
CA LYS A 232 3.03 -5.74 15.54
C LYS A 232 1.60 -5.27 15.57
N GLY A 233 0.71 -6.02 14.97
CA GLY A 233 -0.70 -5.65 14.94
C GLY A 233 -1.61 -6.83 14.69
N ASN A 234 -2.89 -6.51 14.67
CA ASN A 234 -3.97 -7.41 14.30
C ASN A 234 -5.06 -6.61 13.57
N VAL A 235 -6.25 -7.19 13.42
CA VAL A 235 -7.40 -6.55 12.76
C VAL A 235 -8.02 -5.40 13.55
N GLU A 236 -7.61 -5.16 14.79
CA GLU A 236 -8.19 -4.15 15.70
C GLU A 236 -7.18 -3.07 16.14
N GLN A 237 -5.87 -3.35 16.10
CA GLN A 237 -4.84 -2.44 16.59
C GLN A 237 -3.47 -2.66 15.92
N PHE A 238 -2.64 -1.62 15.96
CA PHE A 238 -1.22 -1.67 15.64
C PHE A 238 -0.40 -1.05 16.77
N ARG A 239 0.56 -1.81 17.27
CA ARG A 239 1.58 -1.36 18.22
C ARG A 239 2.89 -1.16 17.48
N LEU A 240 3.29 0.10 17.38
CA LEU A 240 4.64 0.49 17.00
C LEU A 240 5.55 0.38 18.22
N ASN A 241 6.36 -0.68 18.25
CA ASN A 241 7.31 -0.90 19.34
C ASN A 241 8.44 0.12 19.28
N ARG A 242 8.93 0.42 18.07
CA ARG A 242 9.93 1.45 17.82
C ARG A 242 9.91 1.89 16.36
N LEU A 243 9.93 3.20 16.16
CA LEU A 243 10.44 3.83 14.94
C LEU A 243 11.61 4.71 15.37
N ARG A 244 12.79 4.49 14.80
CA ARG A 244 13.98 5.31 15.04
C ARG A 244 14.47 5.92 13.74
N LEU A 245 14.70 7.23 13.78
CA LEU A 245 15.47 7.97 12.79
C LEU A 245 16.79 8.41 13.43
N ALA A 246 17.90 7.89 12.93
CA ALA A 246 19.24 8.32 13.35
C ALA A 246 19.78 9.31 12.31
N ALA A 247 19.91 10.58 12.71
CA ALA A 247 20.33 11.68 11.85
C ALA A 247 21.00 12.77 12.69
N LEU A 248 21.82 13.63 12.07
CA LEU A 248 22.38 14.81 12.74
C LEU A 248 23.10 14.50 14.09
N GLN A 249 23.77 13.34 14.17
CA GLN A 249 24.43 12.83 15.38
C GLN A 249 23.51 12.55 16.59
N GLY A 250 22.19 12.54 16.38
CA GLY A 250 21.20 12.21 17.39
C GLY A 250 20.20 11.16 16.93
N ASN A 251 19.21 10.90 17.78
CA ASN A 251 18.13 9.95 17.50
C ASN A 251 16.77 10.59 17.75
N THR A 252 15.82 10.25 16.87
CA THR A 252 14.40 10.48 17.07
C THR A 252 13.72 9.13 17.20
N ASP A 253 13.16 8.84 18.37
CA ASP A 253 12.48 7.58 18.70
C ASP A 253 10.98 7.81 18.88
N LEU A 254 10.15 6.99 18.24
CA LEU A 254 8.70 7.00 18.35
C LEU A 254 8.19 5.63 18.77
N THR A 255 7.33 5.62 19.79
CA THR A 255 6.50 4.46 20.15
C THR A 255 5.03 4.86 20.03
N ALA A 256 4.17 3.97 19.54
CA ALA A 256 2.76 4.27 19.41
C ALA A 256 1.87 3.03 19.58
N LEU A 257 0.65 3.25 20.04
CA LEU A 257 -0.45 2.31 19.97
C LEU A 257 -1.59 2.99 19.23
N VAL A 258 -2.05 2.39 18.14
CA VAL A 258 -3.22 2.83 17.38
C VAL A 258 -4.25 1.72 17.48
N ASP A 259 -5.47 2.04 17.90
CA ASP A 259 -6.59 1.14 18.03
C ASP A 259 -7.72 1.63 17.13
N TRP A 260 -8.34 0.73 16.37
CA TRP A 260 -9.50 0.98 15.53
C TRP A 260 -10.57 -0.10 15.72
N SER A 261 -10.56 -0.79 16.86
CA SER A 261 -11.53 -1.84 17.22
C SER A 261 -12.98 -1.32 17.16
N LYS A 262 -13.18 -0.07 17.58
CA LYS A 262 -14.45 0.66 17.55
C LYS A 262 -14.30 2.00 16.81
N ALA A 263 -13.63 2.94 17.47
CA ALA A 263 -13.23 4.22 16.92
C ALA A 263 -11.72 4.25 16.78
N ILE A 264 -11.20 5.07 15.85
CA ILE A 264 -9.76 5.26 15.76
C ILE A 264 -9.31 6.03 17.01
N SER A 265 -8.34 5.49 17.74
CA SER A 265 -7.68 6.16 18.86
C SER A 265 -6.20 5.86 18.83
N TRP A 266 -5.41 6.78 19.37
CA TRP A 266 -3.97 6.57 19.45
C TRP A 266 -3.37 7.16 20.71
N THR A 267 -2.26 6.57 21.14
CA THR A 267 -1.30 7.16 22.08
C THR A 267 0.08 7.01 21.48
N SER A 268 0.84 8.09 21.43
CA SER A 268 2.23 8.06 20.97
C SER A 268 3.16 8.85 21.88
N GLN A 269 4.43 8.44 21.87
CA GLN A 269 5.51 9.13 22.55
C GLN A 269 6.69 9.27 21.58
N LEU A 270 7.03 10.50 21.26
CA LEU A 270 8.22 10.88 20.51
C LEU A 270 9.30 11.33 21.49
N THR A 271 10.53 10.88 21.29
CA THR A 271 11.71 11.30 22.06
C THR A 271 12.78 11.77 21.10
N LEU A 272 13.27 13.00 21.29
CA LEU A 272 14.40 13.58 20.58
C LEU A 272 15.62 13.50 21.51
N SER A 273 16.74 13.00 21.03
CA SER A 273 17.95 12.83 21.81
C SER A 273 19.17 13.31 21.03
N GLY A 274 19.68 14.47 21.43
CA GLY A 274 20.93 15.03 20.93
C GLY A 274 20.93 15.40 19.45
N ILE A 275 19.80 15.85 18.89
CA ILE A 275 19.73 16.29 17.49
C ILE A 275 20.56 17.57 17.35
N ASN A 276 21.66 17.51 16.59
CA ASN A 276 22.56 18.64 16.37
C ASN A 276 22.20 19.37 15.06
N THR A 277 21.39 20.43 15.14
CA THR A 277 20.91 21.15 13.95
C THR A 277 22.05 21.82 13.17
N ALA A 278 23.17 22.17 13.82
CA ALA A 278 24.33 22.78 13.18
C ALA A 278 24.96 21.89 12.09
N LYS A 279 24.66 20.58 12.08
CA LYS A 279 25.10 19.66 11.03
C LYS A 279 24.41 19.87 9.68
N GLN A 280 23.22 20.46 9.67
CA GLN A 280 22.45 20.75 8.46
C GLN A 280 22.27 22.25 8.25
N TRP A 281 22.05 23.00 9.33
CA TRP A 281 21.77 24.43 9.35
C TRP A 281 22.78 25.14 10.28
N PRO A 282 24.00 25.46 9.79
CA PRO A 282 25.03 26.12 10.59
C PRO A 282 24.61 27.48 11.16
N GLU A 283 23.67 28.16 10.50
CA GLU A 283 23.08 29.43 10.91
C GLU A 283 22.14 29.31 12.11
N TRP A 284 21.69 28.10 12.45
CA TRP A 284 20.81 27.83 13.58
C TRP A 284 21.34 26.68 14.44
N PRO A 285 22.48 26.88 15.13
CA PRO A 285 23.09 25.85 15.95
C PRO A 285 22.29 25.63 17.23
N ALA A 286 21.75 24.43 17.40
CA ALA A 286 21.06 23.98 18.59
C ALA A 286 21.25 22.48 18.78
N LYS A 287 21.28 22.04 20.04
CA LYS A 287 21.15 20.63 20.39
C LYS A 287 19.77 20.37 20.97
N LEU A 288 18.91 19.71 20.21
CA LEU A 288 17.53 19.44 20.62
C LEU A 288 17.43 18.14 21.41
N ASN A 289 16.85 18.23 22.59
CA ASN A 289 16.37 17.09 23.38
C ASN A 289 14.93 17.34 23.74
N GLY A 290 14.12 16.29 23.75
CA GLY A 290 12.74 16.49 24.15
C GLY A 290 11.88 15.25 24.13
N LYS A 291 10.71 15.42 24.71
CA LYS A 291 9.69 14.38 24.79
C LYS A 291 8.34 14.99 24.43
N ILE A 292 7.65 14.35 23.50
CA ILE A 292 6.30 14.73 23.07
C ILE A 292 5.39 13.53 23.27
N THR A 293 4.32 13.69 24.03
CA THR A 293 3.28 12.66 24.14
C THR A 293 2.01 13.16 23.49
N THR A 294 1.42 12.37 22.59
CA THR A 294 0.13 12.71 21.98
C THR A 294 -0.88 11.62 22.30
N ARG A 295 -2.14 12.02 22.54
CA ARG A 295 -3.28 11.13 22.61
C ARG A 295 -4.44 11.74 21.86
N GLY A 296 -5.13 10.93 21.08
CA GLY A 296 -6.29 11.41 20.36
C GLY A 296 -7.23 10.30 19.95
N SER A 297 -8.39 10.72 19.45
CA SER A 297 -9.41 9.84 18.90
C SER A 297 -10.12 10.51 17.72
N LEU A 298 -10.65 9.69 16.83
CA LEU A 298 -11.47 10.07 15.69
C LEU A 298 -12.70 9.14 15.65
N TYR A 299 -13.88 9.74 15.78
CA TYR A 299 -15.16 9.04 15.73
C TYR A 299 -16.22 9.91 15.04
N GLY A 300 -16.93 9.36 14.05
CA GLY A 300 -18.03 10.05 13.37
C GLY A 300 -17.65 11.44 12.81
N GLY A 301 -16.43 11.59 12.28
CA GLY A 301 -15.91 12.85 11.75
C GLY A 301 -15.46 13.88 12.80
N SER A 302 -15.62 13.60 14.09
CA SER A 302 -15.13 14.45 15.18
C SER A 302 -13.77 13.95 15.67
N TRP A 303 -12.77 14.84 15.74
CA TRP A 303 -11.45 14.54 16.30
C TRP A 303 -11.29 15.18 17.68
N GLN A 304 -10.65 14.45 18.59
CA GLN A 304 -10.22 14.95 19.89
C GLN A 304 -8.72 14.74 20.02
N LEU A 305 -8.01 15.76 20.46
CA LEU A 305 -6.58 15.68 20.76
C LEU A 305 -6.38 16.20 22.18
N GLN A 306 -5.78 15.38 23.03
CA GLN A 306 -5.27 15.86 24.30
C GLN A 306 -4.03 16.70 24.03
N VAL A 307 -4.00 17.93 24.58
CA VAL A 307 -2.88 18.88 24.42
C VAL A 307 -1.56 18.14 24.66
N PRO A 308 -0.66 18.10 23.66
CA PRO A 308 0.60 17.40 23.80
C PRO A 308 1.42 17.96 24.97
N THR A 309 1.97 17.09 25.80
CA THR A 309 3.01 17.52 26.74
C THR A 309 4.31 17.59 25.96
N LEU A 310 4.87 18.80 25.84
CA LEU A 310 6.14 19.08 25.20
C LEU A 310 7.16 19.49 26.26
N GLN A 311 8.22 18.69 26.39
CA GLN A 311 9.45 19.10 27.06
C GLN A 311 10.50 19.21 25.97
N LEU A 312 11.04 20.40 25.75
CA LEU A 312 12.04 20.65 24.72
C LEU A 312 13.14 21.53 25.31
N ASP A 313 14.36 21.01 25.30
CA ASP A 313 15.55 21.73 25.69
C ASP A 313 16.43 21.94 24.46
N ALA A 314 16.82 23.19 24.23
CA ALA A 314 17.78 23.59 23.21
C ALA A 314 18.97 24.26 23.91
N THR A 315 20.16 23.68 23.75
CA THR A 315 21.45 24.24 24.21
C THR A 315 22.37 24.54 23.06
#